data_AF-A0A961XWL2-F1
#
_entry.id   AF-A0A961XWL2-F1
#
_cell.length_a   1.000
_cell.length_b   1.000
_cell.length_c   1.000
_cell.angle_alpha   90.00
_cell.angle_beta   90.00
_cell.angle_gamma   90.00
#
_symmetry.space_group_name_H-M   'P 1'
#
loop_
_entity.id
_entity.type
_entity.pdbx_description
1 polymer ?
#
loop_
_entity_poly.entity_id
_entity_poly.type
_entity_poly.pdbx_seq_one_letter_code
_entity_poly.pdbx_strand_id
1 'polypeptide(L)' 'MSAQKFDPATLAVMQNALRQIVNEMDLALEKAAFTPIMSEARDRANGIYHA' A
#
# COMPACT_ATOMS: atom_id res chain seq x y z
N MET A 1 20.59 7.24 21.59
CA MET A 1 19.34 7.64 20.92
C MET A 1 18.21 6.99 21.69
N SER A 2 17.39 7.77 22.41
CA SER A 2 16.21 7.21 23.06
C SER A 2 15.23 6.75 21.98
N ALA A 3 14.81 5.49 22.03
CA ALA A 3 13.76 5.00 21.15
C ALA A 3 12.49 5.82 21.44
N GLN A 4 12.09 6.65 20.48
CA GLN A 4 10.82 7.37 20.56
C GLN A 4 9.73 6.31 20.51
N LYS A 5 9.09 6.05 21.65
CA LYS A 5 7.91 5.18 21.70
C LYS A 5 6.78 5.91 21.00
N PHE A 6 6.44 5.45 19.79
CA PHE A 6 5.19 5.83 19.15
C PHE A 6 4.03 5.34 20.00
N ASP A 7 3.04 6.20 20.24
CA ASP A 7 1.81 5.77 20.87
C ASP A 7 1.00 4.86 19.91
N PRO A 8 0.11 4.00 20.43
CA PRO A 8 -0.65 3.08 19.61
C PRO A 8 -1.53 3.76 18.54
N ALA A 9 -2.04 4.97 18.79
CA ALA A 9 -2.86 5.68 17.82
C ALA A 9 -2.01 6.16 16.64
N THR A 10 -0.82 6.72 16.90
CA THR A 10 0.13 7.10 15.85
C THR A 10 0.53 5.90 14.99
N LEU A 11 0.84 4.75 15.61
CA LEU A 11 1.14 3.53 14.85
C LEU A 11 -0.04 3.06 13.99
N ALA A 12 -1.26 3.09 14.52
CA ALA A 12 -2.46 2.72 13.78
C ALA A 12 -2.68 3.66 12.57
N VAL A 13 -2.49 4.96 12.74
CA VAL A 13 -2.59 5.94 11.65
C VAL A 13 -1.55 5.65 10.57
N MET A 14 -0.28 5.46 10.95
CA MET A 14 0.79 5.14 9.99
C MET A 14 0.51 3.85 9.22
N GLN A 15 0.10 2.79 9.91
CA GLN A 15 -0.21 1.51 9.28
C GLN A 15 -1.39 1.62 8.30
N ASN A 16 -2.45 2.35 8.67
CA ASN A 16 -3.60 2.56 7.80
C ASN A 16 -3.26 3.45 6.60
N ALA A 17 -2.42 4.47 6.79
CA ALA A 17 -1.94 5.32 5.71
C ALA A 17 -1.12 4.52 4.68
N LEU A 18 -0.17 3.70 5.14
CA LEU A 18 0.61 2.83 4.25
C LEU A 18 -0.27 1.84 3.48
N ARG A 19 -1.27 1.25 4.14
CA ARG A 19 -2.24 0.36 3.48
C ARG A 19 -3.08 1.09 2.44
N GLN A 20 -3.54 2.31 2.74
CA GLN A 20 -4.30 3.13 1.80
C GLN A 20 -3.48 3.46 0.56
N ILE A 21 -2.21 3.82 0.73
CA ILE A 21 -1.30 4.11 -0.39
C ILE A 21 -1.19 2.90 -1.32
N VAL A 22 -0.91 1.72 -0.76
CA VAL A 22 -0.77 0.48 -1.57
C VAL A 22 -2.09 0.12 -2.27
N ASN A 23 -3.23 0.30 -1.61
CA ASN A 23 -4.54 0.08 -2.24
C ASN A 23 -4.78 1.01 -3.44
N GLU A 24 -4.38 2.28 -3.34
CA GLU A 24 -4.51 3.23 -4.45
C GLU A 24 -3.52 2.92 -5.58
N MET A 25 -2.30 2.46 -5.25
CA MET A 25 -1.33 1.99 -6.24
C MET A 25 -1.87 0.80 -7.05
N ASP A 26 -2.49 -0.17 -6.36
CA ASP A 26 -3.16 -1.29 -7.03
C ASP A 26 -4.27 -0.76 -7.95
N LEU A 27 -5.16 0.09 -7.44
CA LEU A 27 -6.27 0.68 -8.21
C LEU A 27 -5.81 1.43 -9.47
N ALA A 28 -4.74 2.22 -9.35
CA ALA A 28 -4.14 2.93 -10.46
C ALA A 28 -3.60 1.95 -11.52
N LEU A 29 -2.95 0.87 -11.10
CA LEU A 29 -2.43 -0.16 -11.99
C LEU A 29 -3.56 -0.90 -12.74
N GLU A 30 -4.66 -1.27 -12.07
CA GLU A 30 -5.80 -1.95 -12.72
C GLU A 30 -6.40 -1.09 -13.83
N LYS A 31 -6.55 0.22 -13.57
CA LYS A 31 -7.15 1.17 -14.51
C LYS A 31 -6.23 1.46 -15.70
N ALA A 32 -4.92 1.41 -15.49
CA ALA A 32 -3.92 1.66 -16.53
C ALA A 32 -3.52 0.38 -17.29
N ALA A 33 -3.86 -0.80 -16.78
CA ALA A 33 -3.45 -2.07 -17.36
C ALA A 33 -4.17 -2.37 -18.69
N PHE A 34 -3.39 -2.67 -19.72
CA PHE A 34 -3.90 -3.11 -21.03
C PHE A 34 -4.21 -4.62 -21.10
N THR A 35 -3.67 -5.41 -20.16
CA THR A 35 -3.88 -6.86 -20.11
C THR A 35 -5.03 -7.24 -19.16
N PRO A 36 -5.96 -8.12 -19.58
CA PRO A 36 -7.06 -8.58 -18.75
C PRO A 36 -6.60 -9.36 -17.51
N ILE A 37 -5.39 -9.93 -17.53
CA ILE A 37 -4.80 -10.59 -16.35
C ILE A 37 -4.62 -9.58 -15.21
N MET A 38 -4.16 -8.37 -15.53
CA MET A 38 -3.90 -7.33 -14.55
C MET A 38 -5.05 -6.34 -14.38
N SER A 39 -6.01 -6.20 -15.29
CA SER A 39 -7.16 -5.29 -15.11
C SER A 39 -8.39 -6.02 -14.55
N GLU A 40 -8.66 -7.25 -15.01
CA GLU A 40 -9.87 -8.01 -14.64
C GLU A 40 -9.57 -9.09 -13.60
N ALA A 41 -8.60 -9.97 -13.86
CA ALA A 41 -8.28 -11.10 -12.97
C ALA A 41 -7.57 -10.68 -11.68
N ARG A 42 -7.10 -9.43 -11.61
CA ARG A 42 -6.47 -8.83 -10.43
C ARG A 42 -5.21 -9.51 -9.96
N ASP A 43 -4.48 -10.12 -10.89
CA ASP A 43 -3.16 -10.69 -10.62
C ASP A 43 -2.11 -9.58 -10.57
N ARG A 44 -2.14 -8.80 -9.49
CA ARG A 44 -1.31 -7.61 -9.24
C ARG A 44 -1.09 -7.43 -7.74
N ALA A 45 0.08 -6.93 -7.36
CA ALA A 45 0.37 -6.58 -5.97
C ALA A 45 1.46 -5.50 -5.91
N ASN A 46 1.15 -4.39 -5.23
CA ASN A 46 2.12 -3.37 -4.88
C ASN A 46 2.60 -3.51 -3.43
N GLY A 47 3.79 -2.98 -3.13
CA GLY A 47 4.38 -3.06 -1.78
C GLY A 47 5.35 -1.92 -1.50
N ILE A 48 5.44 -1.54 -0.23
CA ILE A 48 6.41 -0.56 0.28
C ILE A 48 7.46 -1.33 1.08
N TYR A 49 8.72 -1.19 0.69
CA TYR A 49 9.85 -1.90 1.30
C TYR A 49 10.82 -0.92 1.94
N HIS A 50 11.51 -1.35 2.99
CA HIS A 50 12.66 -0.63 3.53
C HIS A 50 13.84 -0.73 2.55
N ALA A 51 14.71 0.29 2.56
CA ALA A 51 15.94 0.33 1.75
C ALA A 51 16.92 -0.81 2.10
#